data_AF-A0A1Z8Q577-F1
#
_entry.id   AF-A0A1Z8Q577-F1
#
_cell.length_a   1.000
_cell.length_b   1.000
_cell.length_c   1.000
_cell.angle_alpha   90.00
_cell.angle_beta   90.00
_cell.angle_gamma   90.00
#
_symmetry.space_group_name_H-M   'P 1'
#
loop_
_entity.id
_entity.type
_entity.pdbx_description
1 polymer ?
#
loop_
_entity_poly.entity_id
_entity_poly.type
_entity_poly.pdbx_seq_one_letter_code
_entity_poly.pdbx_strand_id
1 'polypeptide(L)'
;MKTKNINYKWLFLWYLTVCLSGLYEVQLHFNKRNLFQEYQIIVSETQRLEMEWRELQLDYSAFSSGQKIGGTATEKAGMILPDSRKINLLKKHEAN
;
A
#
# COMPACT_ATOMS: atom_id res chain seq x y z
N MET A 1 12.26 70.75 -3.60
CA MET A 1 12.29 69.27 -3.72
C MET A 1 12.34 68.71 -2.30
N LYS A 2 11.19 68.29 -1.75
CA LYS A 2 11.06 67.93 -0.32
C LYS A 2 11.66 66.53 -0.14
N THR A 3 12.87 66.43 0.39
CA THR A 3 13.51 65.15 0.69
C THR A 3 12.73 64.47 1.80
N LYS A 4 11.88 63.52 1.40
CA LYS A 4 11.09 62.68 2.28
C LYS A 4 12.08 61.94 3.18
N ASN A 5 12.04 62.19 4.48
CA ASN A 5 12.94 61.59 5.45
C ASN A 5 12.62 60.09 5.52
N ILE A 6 13.37 59.28 4.76
CA ILE A 6 13.19 57.83 4.71
C ILE A 6 13.68 57.28 6.04
N ASN A 7 12.77 56.70 6.83
CA ASN A 7 13.10 56.05 8.09
C ASN A 7 13.92 54.79 7.82
N TYR A 8 15.24 54.94 7.76
CA TYR A 8 16.22 53.87 7.54
C TYR A 8 16.07 52.72 8.55
N LYS A 9 15.63 53.01 9.78
CA LYS A 9 15.29 51.98 10.79
C LYS A 9 14.17 51.03 10.33
N TRP A 10 13.18 51.57 9.60
CA TRP A 10 12.07 50.78 9.08
C TRP A 10 12.50 49.89 7.93
N LEU A 11 13.29 50.42 6.99
CA LEU A 11 13.85 49.62 5.89
C LEU A 11 14.77 48.50 6.39
N PHE A 12 15.57 48.78 7.41
CA PHE A 12 16.40 47.76 8.05
C PHE A 12 15.56 46.64 8.70
N LEU A 13 14.44 47.00 9.34
CA LEU A 13 13.53 46.02 9.93
C LEU A 13 12.92 45.11 8.85
N TRP A 14 12.45 45.68 7.74
CA TRP A 14 11.97 44.90 6.59
C TRP A 14 13.03 43.98 6.01
N TYR A 15 14.26 44.48 5.86
CA TYR A 15 15.38 43.66 5.40
C TYR A 15 15.63 42.47 6.35
N LEU A 16 15.61 42.71 7.66
CA LEU A 16 15.78 41.65 8.65
C LEU A 16 14.66 40.60 8.55
N THR A 17 13.41 41.02 8.38
CA THR A 17 12.27 40.11 8.23
C THR A 17 12.42 39.22 6.98
N VAL A 18 12.87 39.79 5.86
CA VAL A 18 13.12 39.03 4.62
C VAL A 18 14.25 38.01 4.83
N CYS A 19 15.35 38.39 5.48
CA CYS A 19 16.44 37.47 5.80
C CYS A 19 15.98 36.32 6.70
N LEU A 20 15.17 36.61 7.73
CA LEU A 20 14.61 35.59 8.62
C LEU A 20 13.66 34.64 7.89
N SER A 21 12.85 35.15 6.95
CA SER A 21 11.98 34.31 6.11
C SER A 21 12.78 33.31 5.28
N GLY A 22 13.89 33.76 4.68
CA GLY A 22 14.76 32.87 3.89
C GLY A 22 15.43 31.79 4.75
N LEU A 23 15.90 32.14 5.96
CA LEU A 23 16.46 31.16 6.90
C LEU A 23 15.41 30.15 7.37
N TYR A 24 14.19 30.62 7.64
CA TYR A 24 13.08 29.78 8.05
C TYR A 24 12.71 28.74 6.99
N GLU A 25 12.71 29.13 5.70
CA GLU A 25 12.44 28.22 4.59
C GLU A 25 13.45 27.08 4.52
N VAL A 26 14.75 27.37 4.67
CA VAL A 26 15.80 26.34 4.69
C VAL A 26 15.59 25.35 5.84
N GLN A 27 15.26 25.85 7.03
CA GLN A 27 14.99 25.00 8.18
C GLN A 27 13.72 24.16 8.00
N LEU A 28 12.70 24.72 7.36
CA LEU A 28 11.46 24.02 7.04
C LEU A 28 11.69 22.90 6.02
N HIS A 29 12.52 23.14 5.00
CA HIS A 29 12.95 22.12 4.04
C HIS A 29 13.75 20.99 4.71
N PHE A 30 14.65 21.32 5.63
CA PHE A 30 15.40 20.33 6.37
C PHE A 30 14.49 19.43 7.22
N ASN A 31 13.54 20.03 7.94
CA ASN A 31 12.60 19.29 8.78
C ASN A 31 11.66 18.41 7.94
N LYS A 32 11.16 18.95 6.80
CA LYS A 32 10.36 18.18 5.83
C LYS A 32 11.11 16.96 5.33
N ARG A 33 12.41 17.09 5.03
CA ARG A 33 13.22 15.96 4.53
C ARG A 33 13.35 14.85 5.58
N ASN A 34 13.56 15.22 6.84
CA ASN A 34 13.63 14.23 7.93
C ASN A 34 12.30 13.49 8.10
N LEU A 35 11.19 14.23 8.13
CA LEU A 35 9.85 13.65 8.26
C LEU A 35 9.47 12.77 7.06
N PHE A 36 9.90 13.15 5.86
CA PHE A 36 9.68 12.38 4.64
C PHE A 36 10.47 11.07 4.61
N GLN A 37 11.68 11.07 5.19
CA GLN A 37 12.49 9.85 5.31
C GLN A 37 11.83 8.85 6.25
N GLU A 38 11.32 9.30 7.40
CA GLU A 38 10.60 8.44 8.34
C GLU A 38 9.32 7.86 7.72
N TYR A 39 8.57 8.70 7.00
CA TYR A 39 7.40 8.24 6.25
C TYR A 39 7.75 7.17 5.20
N GLN A 40 8.84 7.35 4.46
CA GLN A 40 9.29 6.37 3.46
C GLN A 40 9.65 5.02 4.09
N ILE A 41 10.27 5.02 5.28
CA ILE A 41 10.59 3.78 6.00
C ILE A 41 9.30 3.04 6.33
N ILE A 42 8.32 3.72 6.94
CA ILE A 42 7.03 3.13 7.29
C ILE A 42 6.33 2.56 6.05
N VAL A 43 6.31 3.31 4.95
CA VAL A 43 5.71 2.84 3.69
C VAL A 43 6.43 1.59 3.18
N SER A 44 7.76 1.54 3.22
CA SER A 44 8.52 0.37 2.78
C SER A 44 8.22 -0.87 3.63
N GLU A 45 8.04 -0.71 4.94
CA GLU A 45 7.67 -1.81 5.85
C GLU A 45 6.26 -2.32 5.56
N THR A 46 5.30 -1.41 5.35
CA THR A 46 3.92 -1.82 4.98
C THR A 46 3.88 -2.56 3.65
N GLN A 47 4.67 -2.13 2.65
CA GLN A 47 4.76 -2.82 1.37
C GLN A 47 5.38 -4.21 1.52
N ARG A 48 6.40 -4.38 2.36
CA ARG A 48 6.98 -5.70 2.63
C ARG A 48 5.96 -6.64 3.27
N LEU A 49 5.24 -6.15 4.28
CA LEU A 49 4.23 -6.94 4.97
C LEU A 49 3.06 -7.35 4.05
N GLU A 50 2.63 -6.43 3.18
CA GLU A 50 1.61 -6.71 2.17
C GLU A 50 2.07 -7.80 1.17
N MET A 51 3.35 -7.80 0.78
CA MET A 51 3.89 -8.86 -0.08
C MET A 51 3.92 -10.22 0.64
N GLU A 52 4.38 -10.26 1.89
CA GLU A 52 4.38 -11.47 2.72
C GLU A 52 2.95 -12.03 2.90
N TRP A 53 1.97 -11.15 3.11
CA TRP A 53 0.57 -11.56 3.23
C TRP A 53 0.04 -12.17 1.93
N ARG A 54 0.36 -11.58 0.78
CA ARG A 54 -0.04 -12.11 -0.54
C ARG A 54 0.59 -13.47 -0.81
N GLU A 55 1.85 -13.66 -0.47
CA GLU A 55 2.53 -14.95 -0.59
C GLU A 55 1.82 -16.01 0.27
N LEU A 56 1.54 -15.68 1.53
CA LEU A 56 0.84 -16.60 2.44
C LEU A 56 -0.59 -16.91 1.95
N GLN A 57 -1.28 -15.95 1.34
CA GLN A 57 -2.60 -16.17 0.74
C GLN A 57 -2.52 -17.09 -0.49
N LEU A 58 -1.48 -16.96 -1.31
CA LEU A 58 -1.25 -17.87 -2.44
C LEU A 58 -0.96 -19.29 -1.94
N ASP A 59 -0.12 -19.44 -0.93
CA ASP A 59 0.18 -20.73 -0.31
C ASP A 59 -1.07 -21.37 0.30
N TYR A 60 -1.88 -20.58 1.00
CA TYR A 60 -3.16 -21.04 1.54
C TYR A 60 -4.13 -21.41 0.43
N SER A 61 -4.18 -20.65 -0.66
CA SER A 61 -5.03 -20.96 -1.82
C SER A 61 -4.56 -22.25 -2.49
N ALA A 62 -3.26 -22.48 -2.63
CA ALA A 62 -2.71 -23.73 -3.15
C ALA A 62 -3.03 -24.92 -2.23
N PHE A 63 -2.89 -24.74 -0.91
CA PHE A 63 -3.20 -25.77 0.09
C PHE A 63 -4.70 -26.11 0.17
N SER A 64 -5.56 -25.08 0.16
CA SER A 64 -7.02 -25.20 0.22
C SER A 64 -7.65 -25.51 -1.12
N SER A 65 -6.90 -25.37 -2.23
CA SER A 65 -7.37 -25.79 -3.54
C SER A 65 -7.79 -27.25 -3.46
N GLY A 66 -8.96 -27.55 -4.03
CA GLY A 66 -9.56 -28.90 -4.04
C GLY A 66 -8.63 -29.97 -4.65
N GLN A 67 -7.49 -29.58 -5.22
CA GLN A 67 -6.42 -30.45 -5.68
C GLN A 67 -5.80 -31.27 -4.55
N LYS A 68 -5.60 -30.70 -3.35
CA LYS A 68 -5.06 -31.47 -2.21
C LYS A 68 -6.08 -32.46 -1.64
N ILE A 69 -7.36 -32.06 -1.61
CA ILE A 69 -8.47 -32.92 -1.18
C ILE A 69 -8.66 -34.06 -2.20
N GLY A 70 -8.65 -33.74 -3.49
CA GLY A 70 -8.71 -34.70 -4.59
C GLY A 70 -7.54 -35.67 -4.56
N GLY A 71 -6.31 -35.17 -4.41
CA GLY A 71 -5.11 -36.00 -4.28
C GLY A 71 -5.16 -36.91 -3.07
N THR A 72 -5.56 -36.40 -1.90
CA THR A 72 -5.72 -37.23 -0.68
C THR A 72 -6.82 -38.28 -0.85
N ALA A 73 -7.93 -37.96 -1.51
CA ALA A 73 -9.01 -38.91 -1.78
C ALA A 73 -8.60 -39.99 -2.79
N THR A 74 -7.80 -39.64 -3.80
CA THR A 74 -7.24 -40.60 -4.75
C THR A 74 -6.18 -41.48 -4.11
N GLU A 75 -5.28 -40.92 -3.29
CA GLU A 75 -4.17 -41.64 -2.68
C GLU A 75 -4.59 -42.49 -1.47
N LYS A 76 -5.40 -41.95 -0.54
CA LYS A 76 -5.83 -42.67 0.68
C LYS A 76 -7.08 -43.51 0.50
N ALA A 77 -8.01 -43.07 -0.36
CA ALA A 77 -9.30 -43.73 -0.53
C ALA A 77 -9.49 -44.36 -1.92
N GLY A 78 -8.47 -44.31 -2.80
CA GLY A 78 -8.53 -44.91 -4.14
C GLY A 78 -9.58 -44.28 -5.06
N MET A 79 -10.06 -43.07 -4.74
CA MET A 79 -11.17 -42.46 -5.47
C MET A 79 -10.72 -41.89 -6.82
N ILE A 80 -11.40 -42.33 -7.88
CA ILE A 80 -11.19 -41.89 -9.26
C ILE A 80 -12.17 -40.73 -9.53
N LEU A 81 -11.67 -39.59 -10.03
CA LEU A 81 -12.58 -38.50 -10.44
C LEU A 81 -13.50 -38.98 -11.58
N PRO A 82 -14.82 -38.78 -11.48
CA PRO A 82 -15.73 -39.16 -12.54
C PRO A 82 -15.49 -38.30 -13.79
N ASP A 83 -15.41 -38.96 -14.94
CA ASP A 83 -15.26 -38.31 -16.25
C ASP A 83 -16.44 -37.37 -16.48
N SER A 84 -16.13 -36.09 -16.70
CA SER A 84 -17.09 -35.00 -16.89
C SER A 84 -18.07 -35.28 -18.03
N ARG A 85 -17.68 -36.13 -18.99
CA ARG A 85 -18.51 -36.54 -20.13
C ARG A 85 -19.57 -37.59 -19.80
N LYS A 86 -19.50 -38.23 -18.62
CA LYS A 86 -20.46 -39.26 -18.15
C LYS A 86 -21.43 -38.74 -17.08
N ILE A 87 -21.33 -37.47 -16.71
CA ILE A 87 -22.21 -36.87 -15.70
C ILE A 87 -23.55 -36.53 -16.36
N ASN A 88 -24.49 -37.48 -16.29
CA ASN A 88 -25.88 -37.23 -16.64
C ASN A 88 -26.55 -36.45 -15.50
N LEU A 89 -26.70 -35.15 -15.68
CA LEU A 89 -27.51 -34.30 -14.80
C LEU A 89 -28.98 -34.69 -14.99
N LEU A 90 -29.49 -35.56 -14.12
CA LEU A 90 -30.91 -35.87 -14.07
C LEU A 90 -31.66 -34.63 -13.56
N LYS A 91 -32.26 -33.88 -14.50
CA LYS A 91 -33.17 -32.79 -14.17
C LYS A 91 -34.41 -33.41 -13.51
N LYS A 92 -34.61 -33.12 -12.22
CA LYS A 92 -35.82 -33.53 -11.49
C LYS A 92 -37.03 -32.97 -12.24
N HIS A 93 -37.84 -33.85 -12.82
CA HIS A 93 -39.12 -33.47 -13.38
C HIS A 93 -40.06 -33.21 -12.20
N GLU A 94 -40.33 -31.95 -11.90
CA GLU A 94 -41.46 -31.58 -11.05
C GLU A 94 -42.73 -31.91 -11.84
N ALA A 95 -43.36 -33.02 -11.46
CA ALA A 95 -44.70 -33.35 -11.91
C ALA A 95 -45.68 -32.41 -11.19
N ASN A 96 -46.50 -31.72 -12.00
CA ASN A 96 -47.69 -30.98 -11.59
C ASN A 96 -48.61 -31.81 -10.69
#